data_AF-A0A257SIN9-F1
#
_entry.id   AF-A0A257SIN9-F1
#
_cell.length_a   1.000
_cell.length_b   1.000
_cell.length_c   1.000
_cell.angle_alpha   90.00
_cell.angle_beta   90.00
_cell.angle_gamma   90.00
#
_symmetry.space_group_name_H-M   'P 1'
#
loop_
_entity.id
_entity.type
_entity.pdbx_description
1 polymer ?
#
loop_
_entity_poly.entity_id
_entity_poly.type
_entity_poly.pdbx_seq_one_letter_code
_entity_poly.pdbx_strand_id
1 'polypeptide(L)' 'MKKPTAHRLRRRYVNLEHPLVLLRFEDGHEIRVTKGQGKAFDAYAGETIKIIAIYDPTSAERQVLDSRRAEAFDPA' A
#
# COMPACT_ATOMS: atom_id res chain seq x y z
N MET A 1 -10.04 28.32 -10.03
CA MET A 1 -9.31 27.24 -9.33
C MET A 1 -9.24 26.02 -10.24
N LYS A 2 -8.06 25.66 -10.77
CA LYS A 2 -7.90 24.35 -11.42
C LYS A 2 -8.09 23.30 -10.33
N LYS A 3 -9.10 22.43 -10.45
CA LYS A 3 -9.17 21.21 -9.64
C LYS A 3 -7.82 20.52 -9.79
N PRO A 4 -7.15 20.07 -8.72
CA PRO A 4 -5.95 19.29 -8.87
C PRO A 4 -6.34 18.07 -9.71
N THR A 5 -5.86 18.02 -10.96
CA THR A 5 -6.05 16.86 -11.82
C THR A 5 -5.38 15.71 -11.10
N ALA A 6 -6.17 14.76 -10.62
CA ALA A 6 -5.69 13.61 -9.88
C ALA A 6 -4.59 12.93 -10.70
N HIS A 7 -3.34 13.10 -10.29
CA HIS A 7 -2.19 12.62 -11.03
C HIS A 7 -1.96 11.17 -10.63
N ARG A 8 -2.34 10.23 -11.51
CA ARG A 8 -2.22 8.81 -11.26
C ARG A 8 -0.74 8.40 -11.34
N LEU A 9 -0.27 7.77 -10.27
CA LEU A 9 1.08 7.23 -10.11
C LEU A 9 1.04 5.71 -10.17
N ARG A 10 1.85 5.10 -11.03
CA ARG A 10 2.07 3.66 -11.03
C ARG A 10 3.24 3.33 -10.10
N ARG A 11 2.96 2.60 -9.03
CA ARG A 11 3.91 2.32 -7.95
C ARG A 11 4.00 0.84 -7.65
N ARG A 12 5.08 0.43 -6.99
CA ARG A 12 5.34 -0.96 -6.60
C ARG A 12 5.71 -1.03 -5.13
N TYR A 13 5.28 -2.11 -4.50
CA TYR A 13 5.72 -2.51 -3.17
C TYR A 13 6.14 -3.98 -3.19
N VAL A 14 7.22 -4.30 -2.48
CA VAL A 14 7.74 -5.67 -2.33
C VAL A 14 7.73 -6.02 -0.84
N ASN A 15 7.09 -7.13 -0.49
CA ASN A 15 7.07 -7.66 0.86
C ASN A 15 8.12 -8.76 1.01
N LEU A 16 9.25 -8.48 1.66
CA LEU A 16 10.31 -9.47 1.88
C LEU A 16 10.25 -10.11 3.28
N GLU A 17 9.61 -9.45 4.24
CA GLU A 17 9.78 -9.76 5.66
C GLU A 17 8.58 -10.52 6.24
N HIS A 18 7.36 -10.03 6.00
CA HIS A 18 6.15 -10.48 6.70
C HIS A 18 5.37 -11.54 5.92
N PRO A 19 4.64 -12.46 6.59
CA PRO A 19 3.83 -13.47 5.91
C PRO A 19 2.83 -12.87 4.90
N LEU A 20 2.13 -11.83 5.34
CA LEU A 20 1.18 -11.08 4.55
C LEU A 20 1.25 -9.60 4.91
N VAL A 21 1.33 -8.74 3.88
CA VAL A 21 1.17 -7.30 4.00
C VAL A 21 -0.10 -6.86 3.28
N LEU A 22 -0.81 -5.93 3.89
CA LEU A 22 -1.96 -5.23 3.36
C LEU A 22 -1.60 -3.76 3.12
N LEU A 23 -1.66 -3.35 1.87
CA LEU A 23 -1.59 -1.94 1.48
C LEU A 23 -3.01 -1.39 1.54
N ARG A 24 -3.29 -0.50 2.49
CA ARG A 24 -4.60 0.13 2.66
C ARG A 24 -4.54 1.59 2.23
N PHE A 25 -5.33 1.91 1.22
CA PHE A 25 -5.42 3.22 0.58
C PHE A 25 -6.42 4.11 1.34
N GLU A 26 -6.39 5.42 1.08
CA GLU A 26 -7.26 6.39 1.74
C GLU A 26 -8.74 6.22 1.36
N ASP A 27 -8.99 5.74 0.14
CA ASP A 27 -10.33 5.43 -0.37
C ASP A 27 -10.92 4.12 0.18
N GLY A 28 -10.15 3.38 0.99
CA GLY A 28 -10.53 2.08 1.54
C GLY A 28 -10.17 0.88 0.64
N HIS A 29 -9.55 1.10 -0.51
CA HIS A 29 -9.00 0.03 -1.33
C HIS A 29 -7.88 -0.70 -0.57
N GLU A 30 -7.77 -2.01 -0.79
CA GLU A 30 -6.86 -2.87 -0.07
C GLU A 30 -6.18 -3.86 -1.02
N ILE A 31 -4.84 -3.88 -1.00
CA ILE A 31 -4.03 -4.82 -1.79
C ILE A 31 -3.25 -5.74 -0.87
N ARG A 32 -3.39 -7.04 -1.10
CA ARG A 32 -2.64 -8.09 -0.40
C ARG A 32 -1.34 -8.42 -1.12
N VAL A 33 -0.24 -8.44 -0.38
CA VAL A 33 1.11 -8.78 -0.85
C VAL A 33 1.69 -9.85 0.07
N THR A 34 1.75 -11.09 -0.39
CA THR A 34 2.33 -12.20 0.39
C THR A 34 3.85 -12.10 0.43
N LYS A 35 4.47 -12.82 1.37
CA LYS A 35 5.93 -12.85 1.52
C LYS A 35 6.63 -13.24 0.21
N GLY A 36 7.70 -12.52 -0.13
CA GLY A 36 8.49 -12.71 -1.34
C GLY A 36 7.88 -12.11 -2.60
N GLN A 37 6.66 -11.57 -2.54
CA GLN A 37 6.00 -11.00 -3.71
C GLN A 37 6.14 -9.48 -3.79
N GLY A 38 6.16 -8.98 -5.02
CA GLY A 38 5.96 -7.59 -5.33
C GLY A 38 4.65 -7.38 -6.08
N LYS A 39 3.92 -6.31 -5.75
CA LYS A 39 2.74 -5.90 -6.52
C LYS A 39 2.88 -4.47 -6.99
N ALA A 40 2.56 -4.26 -8.26
CA ALA A 40 2.34 -2.95 -8.82
C ALA A 40 0.89 -2.52 -8.58
N PHE A 41 0.68 -1.24 -8.31
CA PHE A 41 -0.61 -0.64 -8.05
C PHE A 41 -0.66 0.78 -8.61
N ASP A 42 -1.88 1.25 -8.87
CA ASP A 42 -2.13 2.65 -9.19
C ASP A 42 -2.54 3.38 -7.92
N ALA A 43 -1.99 4.56 -7.69
CA ALA A 43 -2.33 5.45 -6.60
C ALA A 43 -2.44 6.89 -7.12
N TYR A 44 -2.96 7.81 -6.32
CA TYR A 44 -2.95 9.22 -6.69
C TYR A 44 -1.83 9.98 -5.97
N ALA A 45 -1.26 10.99 -6.65
CA ALA A 45 -0.32 11.90 -6.01
C ALA A 45 -0.95 12.55 -4.78
N GLY A 46 -0.24 12.52 -3.66
CA GLY A 46 -0.70 12.99 -2.38
C GLY A 46 -1.67 12.04 -1.67
N GLU A 47 -1.82 10.80 -2.11
CA GLU A 47 -2.53 9.76 -1.36
C GLU A 47 -1.61 9.12 -0.31
N THR A 48 -2.15 8.77 0.86
CA THR A 48 -1.43 8.02 1.89
C THR A 48 -1.82 6.55 1.89
N ILE A 49 -0.84 5.67 1.90
CA ILE A 49 -1.03 4.22 1.89
C ILE A 49 -0.44 3.66 3.17
N LYS A 50 -1.28 2.99 3.96
CA LYS A 50 -0.86 2.29 5.17
C LYS A 50 -0.37 0.89 4.82
N ILE A 51 0.77 0.52 5.37
CA ILE A 51 1.39 -0.78 5.21
C ILE A 51 1.13 -1.56 6.51
N ILE A 52 0.35 -2.63 6.41
CA ILE A 52 -0.16 -3.37 7.57
C ILE A 52 0.28 -4.82 7.46
N ALA A 53 1.06 -5.31 8.42
CA ALA A 53 1.34 -6.74 8.54
C ALA A 53 0.16 -7.49 9.15
N ILE A 54 -0.09 -8.67 8.59
CA ILE A 54 -0.99 -9.68 9.14
C ILE A 54 -0.17 -10.96 9.32
N TYR A 55 -0.05 -11.40 10.57
CA TYR A 55 0.65 -12.65 10.91
C TYR A 55 -0.30 -13.84 10.93
N ASP A 56 -1.52 -13.64 11.44
CA ASP A 56 -2.58 -14.64 11.46
C ASP A 56 -3.82 -14.08 10.74
N PRO A 57 -4.22 -14.64 9.59
CA PRO A 57 -5.38 -14.17 8.84
C PRO A 57 -6.73 -14.48 9.52
N THR A 58 -6.73 -15.34 10.55
CA THR A 58 -7.93 -15.67 11.36
C THR A 58 -8.07 -14.77 12.58
N SER A 59 -6.99 -14.09 12.96
CA SER A 59 -6.98 -13.11 14.05
C SER A 59 -7.41 -11.72 13.55
N ALA A 60 -8.04 -10.95 14.43
CA ALA A 60 -8.32 -9.53 14.18
C ALA A 60 -7.08 -8.64 14.36
N GLU A 61 -5.97 -9.20 14.85
CA GLU A 61 -4.74 -8.47 15.10
C GLU A 61 -4.06 -8.03 13.80
N ARG A 62 -3.74 -6.74 13.74
CA ARG A 62 -3.09 -6.10 12.60
C ARG A 62 -1.99 -5.18 13.13
N GLN A 63 -0.78 -5.32 12.59
CA GLN A 63 0.34 -4.44 12.95
C GLN A 63 0.53 -3.40 11.86
N VAL A 64 0.34 -2.12 12.18
CA VAL A 64 0.73 -1.05 11.27
C VAL A 64 2.25 -0.97 11.28
N LEU A 65 2.87 -1.22 10.14
CA LEU A 65 4.31 -1.13 9.95
C LEU A 65 4.72 0.30 9.60
N ASP A 66 3.95 0.91 8.70
CA ASP A 66 4.28 2.22 8.16
C ASP A 66 3.04 2.89 7.52
N SER A 67 3.16 4.19 7.25
CA SER A 67 2.19 4.99 6.53
C SER A 67 2.94 5.97 5.63
N ARG A 68 2.93 5.70 4.32
CA ARG A 68 3.73 6.44 3.34
C ARG A 68 2.86 7.10 2.29
N ARG A 69 3.31 8.24 1.77
CA ARG A 69 2.69 8.88 0.59
C ARG A 69 2.96 8.03 -0.65
N ALA A 70 2.05 8.03 -1.62
CA ALA A 70 2.17 7.28 -2.87
C ALA A 70 3.50 7.55 -3.61
N GLU A 71 4.03 8.77 -3.52
CA GLU A 71 5.31 9.18 -4.10
C GLU A 71 6.54 8.50 -3.49
N ALA A 72 6.43 8.04 -2.24
CA ALA A 72 7.53 7.40 -1.52
C ALA A 72 7.68 5.91 -1.86
N PHE A 73 6.78 5.35 -2.68
CA PHE A 73 6.92 4.00 -3.20
C PHE A 73 7.74 3.97 -4.49
N ASP A 74 8.37 2.84 -4.75
CA ASP A 74 9.16 2.65 -5.96
C ASP A 74 8.28 2.78 -7.21
N PRO A 75 8.78 3.40 -8.29
CA PRO A 75 8.10 3.34 -9.58
C PRO A 75 8.03 1.89 -10.05
N ALA A 76 6.88 1.48 -10.59
CA ALA A 76 6.67 0.10 -11.07
C ALA A 76 7.13 -0.13 -12.50
#